data_AF-A0A537F045-F1
#
_entry.id   AF-A0A537F045-F1
#
_cell.length_a   1.000
_cell.length_b   1.000
_cell.length_c   1.000
_cell.angle_alpha   90.00
_cell.angle_beta   90.00
_cell.angle_gamma   90.00
#
_symmetry.space_group_name_H-M   'P 1'
#
loop_
_entity.id
_entity.type
_entity.pdbx_description
1 polymer ?
#
loop_
_entity_poly.entity_id
_entity_poly.type
_entity_poly.pdbx_seq_one_letter_code
_entity_poly.pdbx_strand_id
1 'polypeptide(L)'
;LNPNGNIAIEINNTDAYFRIQDNDIHSKAYGQWPLSPSKYEGIRLTNVTNAVIEKNKVWTNQGIRIADSKSLLVDTNGIYSNAQGLTITNSTSITVRSNTIGDDTITVTTTTNFHFYHNSLIRSQALSDAPDNKTLWDNGYPSGGNFWSDYYLYFPNGGMDRCSGPSQSLCPAADGIGDKPYNITNIIQDRYPLVRFYALGPNVLAPRWPTPVNMNATQVGPTSLTLTWTKARDELAVTSYLLYQGARQCGGDQLITTLQGNTTSYTVTGLSSGTTYVFKIEASDSGGNVSCLGPSLQVTTPSWLQIYWFFIPIPIAGVASAIAVPSLLRSRHRNLARTIIFVTVLSVVAALFYYLVSICGLAK
;
A
#
# COMPACT_ATOMS: atom_id res chain seq x y z
N LEU A 1 -9.49 -26.13 -11.09
CA LEU A 1 -10.49 -25.09 -11.43
C LEU A 1 -11.63 -25.77 -12.17
N ASN A 2 -12.81 -25.87 -11.55
CA ASN A 2 -14.01 -26.36 -12.22
C ASN A 2 -14.46 -25.25 -13.19
N PRO A 3 -14.39 -25.44 -14.52
CA PRO A 3 -14.74 -24.40 -15.49
C PRO A 3 -16.22 -23.99 -15.41
N ASN A 4 -17.06 -24.78 -14.72
CA ASN A 4 -18.47 -24.50 -14.46
C ASN A 4 -18.76 -24.17 -12.99
N GLY A 5 -17.76 -24.28 -12.11
CA GLY A 5 -17.93 -24.11 -10.67
C GLY A 5 -17.77 -22.66 -10.29
N ASN A 6 -18.85 -22.04 -9.81
CA ASN A 6 -18.80 -20.67 -9.31
C ASN A 6 -18.20 -20.56 -7.90
N ILE A 7 -17.69 -21.65 -7.31
CA ILE A 7 -17.34 -21.77 -5.89
C ILE A 7 -16.03 -22.54 -5.75
N ALA A 8 -15.11 -22.07 -4.90
CA ALA A 8 -13.83 -22.74 -4.69
C ALA A 8 -13.96 -23.96 -3.77
N ILE A 9 -14.60 -23.80 -2.60
CA ILE A 9 -14.87 -24.91 -1.66
C ILE A 9 -16.35 -24.88 -1.30
N GLU A 10 -17.04 -25.98 -1.58
CA GLU A 10 -18.45 -26.16 -1.25
C GLU A 10 -18.62 -27.47 -0.45
N ILE A 11 -19.25 -27.38 0.72
CA ILE A 11 -19.60 -28.53 1.55
C ILE A 11 -21.05 -28.37 2.01
N ASN A 12 -21.86 -29.39 1.72
CA ASN A 12 -23.29 -29.37 1.98
C ASN A 12 -23.75 -30.64 2.71
N ASN A 13 -24.73 -30.50 3.60
CA ASN A 13 -25.48 -31.61 4.22
C ASN A 13 -24.58 -32.65 4.92
N THR A 14 -23.82 -32.22 5.92
CA THR A 14 -22.98 -33.13 6.69
C THR A 14 -22.90 -32.74 8.16
N ASP A 15 -22.82 -33.74 9.02
CA ASP A 15 -22.54 -33.62 10.45
C ASP A 15 -21.17 -34.20 10.85
N ALA A 16 -20.43 -34.72 9.86
CA ALA A 16 -19.09 -35.21 10.05
C ALA A 16 -18.15 -34.04 10.36
N TYR A 17 -17.24 -34.26 11.30
CA TYR A 17 -16.22 -33.28 11.62
C TYR A 17 -15.23 -33.09 10.47
N PHE A 18 -14.95 -31.84 10.11
CA PHE A 18 -13.88 -31.52 9.17
C PHE A 18 -13.22 -30.17 9.46
N ARG A 19 -12.05 -29.96 8.84
CA ARG A 19 -11.33 -28.69 8.84
C ARG A 19 -11.05 -28.22 7.42
N ILE A 20 -11.26 -26.94 7.15
CA ILE A 20 -10.73 -26.24 5.98
C ILE A 20 -9.57 -25.39 6.51
N GLN A 21 -8.33 -25.73 6.15
CA GLN A 21 -7.17 -25.02 6.68
C GLN A 21 -6.02 -24.84 5.69
N ASP A 22 -5.24 -23.78 5.89
CA ASP A 22 -4.01 -23.47 5.17
C ASP A 22 -4.19 -23.29 3.64
N ASN A 23 -5.33 -22.73 3.22
CA ASN A 23 -5.62 -22.46 1.80
C ASN A 23 -5.46 -20.98 1.43
N ASP A 24 -5.06 -20.72 0.18
CA ASP A 24 -5.12 -19.40 -0.46
C ASP A 24 -6.22 -19.43 -1.54
N ILE A 25 -7.38 -18.82 -1.23
CA ILE A 25 -8.62 -18.92 -1.99
C ILE A 25 -8.96 -17.56 -2.61
N HIS A 26 -8.86 -17.49 -3.95
CA HIS A 26 -9.10 -16.27 -4.70
C HIS A 26 -9.60 -16.53 -6.12
N SER A 27 -10.17 -15.52 -6.78
CA SER A 27 -10.96 -15.72 -7.99
C SER A 27 -10.34 -15.20 -9.30
N LYS A 28 -9.28 -14.37 -9.23
CA LYS A 28 -8.44 -13.98 -10.38
C LYS A 28 -6.98 -13.76 -9.96
N ALA A 29 -6.10 -13.88 -10.96
CA ALA A 29 -4.65 -13.78 -10.80
C ALA A 29 -4.20 -12.39 -10.34
N TYR A 30 -3.27 -12.39 -9.38
CA TYR A 30 -2.40 -11.30 -8.98
C TYR A 30 -2.15 -10.28 -10.11
N GLY A 31 -2.52 -9.00 -9.93
CA GLY A 31 -2.01 -7.90 -10.78
C GLY A 31 -3.01 -6.96 -11.46
N GLN A 32 -4.34 -7.06 -11.24
CA GLN A 32 -5.28 -6.01 -11.65
C GLN A 32 -5.90 -5.33 -10.43
N TRP A 33 -5.49 -4.08 -10.22
CA TRP A 33 -6.09 -3.19 -9.22
C TRP A 33 -7.11 -2.25 -9.89
N PRO A 34 -8.16 -1.79 -9.17
CA PRO A 34 -8.55 -2.23 -7.84
C PRO A 34 -8.92 -3.70 -7.83
N LEU A 35 -8.66 -4.38 -6.71
CA LEU A 35 -9.16 -5.72 -6.46
C LEU A 35 -10.69 -5.67 -6.55
N SER A 36 -11.25 -6.04 -7.70
CA SER A 36 -12.69 -6.06 -7.90
C SER A 36 -13.18 -7.46 -7.56
N PRO A 37 -14.08 -7.61 -6.58
CA PRO A 37 -14.63 -8.90 -6.24
C PRO A 37 -15.29 -9.55 -7.45
N SER A 38 -15.01 -10.84 -7.68
CA SER A 38 -15.75 -11.56 -8.71
C SER A 38 -17.10 -12.06 -8.18
N LYS A 39 -17.93 -12.53 -9.11
CA LYS A 39 -19.16 -13.28 -8.80
C LYS A 39 -18.91 -14.67 -8.17
N TYR A 40 -17.66 -15.10 -8.07
CA TYR A 40 -17.31 -16.44 -7.60
C TYR A 40 -17.24 -16.46 -6.07
N GLU A 41 -17.74 -17.52 -5.45
CA GLU A 41 -17.74 -17.73 -4.02
C GLU A 41 -16.43 -18.38 -3.55
N GLY A 42 -15.93 -17.99 -2.38
CA GLY A 42 -14.75 -18.58 -1.77
C GLY A 42 -15.09 -19.91 -1.10
N ILE A 43 -15.60 -19.84 0.13
CA ILE A 43 -16.02 -21.00 0.91
C ILE A 43 -17.53 -20.93 1.13
N ARG A 44 -18.27 -21.98 0.77
CA ARG A 44 -19.69 -22.13 1.09
C ARG A 44 -19.94 -23.38 1.91
N LEU A 45 -20.54 -23.19 3.09
CA LEU A 45 -21.05 -24.25 3.94
C LEU A 45 -22.57 -24.14 4.06
N THR A 46 -23.31 -25.21 3.73
CA THR A 46 -24.77 -25.25 3.86
C THR A 46 -25.21 -26.49 4.61
N ASN A 47 -26.02 -26.34 5.66
CA ASN A 47 -26.48 -27.47 6.48
C ASN A 47 -25.31 -28.35 6.98
N VAL A 48 -24.32 -27.68 7.58
CA VAL A 48 -23.10 -28.30 8.12
C VAL A 48 -23.11 -28.24 9.64
N THR A 49 -22.65 -29.30 10.29
CA THR A 49 -22.41 -29.35 11.73
C THR A 49 -20.96 -29.67 12.05
N ASN A 50 -20.39 -29.05 13.10
CA ASN A 50 -19.08 -29.38 13.66
C ASN A 50 -17.90 -29.22 12.68
N ALA A 51 -17.66 -28.02 12.15
CA ALA A 51 -16.50 -27.76 11.30
C ALA A 51 -15.66 -26.58 11.78
N VAL A 52 -14.38 -26.61 11.39
CA VAL A 52 -13.44 -25.50 11.62
C VAL A 52 -12.96 -24.96 10.28
N ILE A 53 -12.99 -23.64 10.12
CA ILE A 53 -12.34 -22.92 9.03
C ILE A 53 -11.20 -22.13 9.66
N GLU A 54 -9.94 -22.49 9.40
CA GLU A 54 -8.81 -21.82 10.04
C GLU A 54 -7.61 -21.56 9.14
N LYS A 55 -6.86 -20.47 9.38
CA LYS A 55 -5.59 -20.18 8.68
C LYS A 55 -5.71 -20.08 7.15
N ASN A 56 -6.90 -19.77 6.64
CA ASN A 56 -7.10 -19.56 5.21
C ASN A 56 -6.97 -18.07 4.86
N LYS A 57 -6.51 -17.78 3.64
CA LYS A 57 -6.66 -16.48 2.99
C LYS A 57 -7.83 -16.57 2.01
N VAL A 58 -8.84 -15.73 2.18
CA VAL A 58 -10.03 -15.70 1.32
C VAL A 58 -10.23 -14.28 0.82
N TRP A 59 -9.97 -14.07 -0.47
CA TRP A 59 -9.93 -12.72 -1.03
C TRP A 59 -10.42 -12.63 -2.47
N THR A 60 -10.85 -11.43 -2.89
CA THR A 60 -11.34 -11.11 -4.24
C THR A 60 -12.52 -11.96 -4.73
N ASN A 61 -13.32 -12.51 -3.83
CA ASN A 61 -14.44 -13.40 -4.15
C ASN A 61 -15.69 -12.99 -3.33
N GLN A 62 -16.66 -13.88 -3.10
CA GLN A 62 -17.82 -13.63 -2.22
C GLN A 62 -17.57 -14.03 -0.75
N GLY A 63 -16.30 -14.18 -0.35
CA GLY A 63 -15.86 -14.47 1.01
C GLY A 63 -16.22 -15.86 1.50
N ILE A 64 -16.61 -15.92 2.77
CA ILE A 64 -17.07 -17.13 3.46
C ILE A 64 -18.58 -17.01 3.71
N ARG A 65 -19.34 -17.99 3.22
CA ARG A 65 -20.78 -18.09 3.42
C ARG A 65 -21.14 -19.33 4.24
N ILE A 66 -21.84 -19.12 5.34
CA ILE A 66 -22.35 -20.17 6.23
C ILE A 66 -23.87 -20.04 6.29
N ALA A 67 -24.58 -21.09 5.92
CA ALA A 67 -26.04 -21.11 5.93
C ALA A 67 -26.56 -22.39 6.60
N ASP A 68 -27.64 -22.26 7.38
CA ASP A 68 -28.37 -23.40 7.97
C ASP A 68 -27.47 -24.33 8.80
N SER A 69 -26.39 -23.81 9.37
CA SER A 69 -25.29 -24.59 9.95
C SER A 69 -25.18 -24.40 11.46
N LYS A 70 -24.49 -25.31 12.14
CA LYS A 70 -24.34 -25.24 13.59
C LYS A 70 -22.98 -25.68 14.10
N SER A 71 -22.59 -25.12 15.25
CA SER A 71 -21.37 -25.55 15.98
C SER A 71 -20.11 -25.43 15.11
N LEU A 72 -19.92 -24.26 14.48
CA LEU A 72 -18.76 -23.99 13.62
C LEU A 72 -17.81 -23.00 14.27
N LEU A 73 -16.53 -23.15 13.98
CA LEU A 73 -15.47 -22.24 14.38
C LEU A 73 -14.79 -21.64 13.15
N VAL A 74 -14.78 -20.32 13.03
CA VAL A 74 -14.01 -19.56 12.04
C VAL A 74 -12.86 -18.87 12.78
N ASP A 75 -11.65 -19.39 12.65
CA ASP A 75 -10.51 -19.01 13.48
C ASP A 75 -9.28 -18.60 12.67
N THR A 76 -8.62 -17.48 12.97
CA THR A 76 -7.29 -17.17 12.41
C THR A 76 -7.25 -17.12 10.86
N ASN A 77 -8.34 -16.72 10.20
CA ASN A 77 -8.38 -16.52 8.75
C ASN A 77 -8.08 -15.06 8.38
N GLY A 78 -7.54 -14.86 7.18
CA GLY A 78 -7.47 -13.56 6.53
C GLY A 78 -8.56 -13.46 5.48
N ILE A 79 -9.56 -12.62 5.70
CA ILE A 79 -10.72 -12.44 4.82
C ILE A 79 -10.68 -11.00 4.33
N TYR A 80 -10.39 -10.75 3.06
CA TYR A 80 -10.20 -9.38 2.60
C TYR A 80 -10.57 -9.10 1.15
N SER A 81 -11.00 -7.87 0.88
CA SER A 81 -11.30 -7.37 -0.46
C SER A 81 -12.28 -8.27 -1.23
N ASN A 82 -13.32 -8.77 -0.54
CA ASN A 82 -14.40 -9.56 -1.11
C ASN A 82 -15.64 -8.67 -1.35
N ALA A 83 -16.62 -9.19 -2.09
CA ALA A 83 -17.91 -8.49 -2.25
C ALA A 83 -18.73 -8.58 -0.95
N GLN A 84 -18.62 -9.73 -0.30
CA GLN A 84 -19.10 -10.02 1.04
C GLN A 84 -17.94 -10.74 1.73
N GLY A 85 -17.55 -10.30 2.93
CA GLY A 85 -16.42 -10.91 3.65
C GLY A 85 -16.84 -12.19 4.34
N LEU A 86 -17.80 -12.06 5.26
CA LEU A 86 -18.33 -13.17 6.03
C LEU A 86 -19.85 -13.04 6.14
N THR A 87 -20.58 -14.00 5.59
CA THR A 87 -22.04 -14.04 5.63
C THR A 87 -22.50 -15.28 6.38
N ILE A 88 -23.24 -15.09 7.48
CA ILE A 88 -23.80 -16.16 8.31
C ILE A 88 -25.31 -15.98 8.37
N THR A 89 -26.05 -17.01 7.98
CA THR A 89 -27.53 -16.95 7.91
C THR A 89 -28.15 -18.20 8.52
N ASN A 90 -29.26 -18.03 9.26
CA ASN A 90 -30.08 -19.10 9.83
C ASN A 90 -29.25 -20.20 10.54
N SER A 91 -28.22 -19.79 11.28
CA SER A 91 -27.25 -20.71 11.88
C SER A 91 -27.27 -20.62 13.41
N THR A 92 -26.61 -21.55 14.10
CA THR A 92 -26.54 -21.49 15.56
C THR A 92 -25.19 -21.92 16.12
N SER A 93 -24.76 -21.32 17.23
CA SER A 93 -23.51 -21.69 17.90
C SER A 93 -22.30 -21.55 16.97
N ILE A 94 -22.21 -20.40 16.30
CA ILE A 94 -21.08 -20.07 15.42
C ILE A 94 -20.14 -19.17 16.19
N THR A 95 -18.87 -19.55 16.27
CA THR A 95 -17.81 -18.74 16.88
C THR A 95 -16.87 -18.23 15.80
N VAL A 96 -16.59 -16.93 15.80
CA VAL A 96 -15.68 -16.27 14.87
C VAL A 96 -14.66 -15.50 15.69
N ARG A 97 -13.40 -15.93 15.67
CA ARG A 97 -12.35 -15.30 16.47
C ARG A 97 -11.00 -15.27 15.80
N SER A 98 -10.15 -14.33 16.22
CA SER A 98 -8.75 -14.23 15.77
C SER A 98 -8.59 -14.04 14.26
N ASN A 99 -9.64 -13.67 13.53
CA ASN A 99 -9.57 -13.41 12.08
C ASN A 99 -9.14 -11.97 11.82
N THR A 100 -8.48 -11.74 10.69
CA THR A 100 -8.25 -10.41 10.13
C THR A 100 -9.22 -10.22 8.97
N ILE A 101 -10.15 -9.26 9.11
CA ILE A 101 -11.19 -8.98 8.12
C ILE A 101 -10.99 -7.58 7.57
N GLY A 102 -10.84 -7.44 6.26
CA GLY A 102 -10.32 -6.24 5.64
C GLY A 102 -11.05 -5.79 4.38
N ASP A 103 -11.47 -4.52 4.29
CA ASP A 103 -12.21 -3.99 3.14
C ASP A 103 -13.44 -4.86 2.79
N ASP A 104 -14.14 -5.31 3.82
CA ASP A 104 -15.14 -6.37 3.74
C ASP A 104 -16.36 -6.09 4.62
N THR A 105 -17.51 -6.64 4.22
CA THR A 105 -18.74 -6.60 5.02
C THR A 105 -18.98 -7.93 5.72
N ILE A 106 -19.26 -7.88 7.02
CA ILE A 106 -19.75 -9.00 7.82
C ILE A 106 -21.27 -8.88 7.92
N THR A 107 -21.99 -9.93 7.52
CA THR A 107 -23.45 -9.98 7.60
C THR A 107 -23.87 -11.19 8.42
N VAL A 108 -24.60 -10.96 9.51
CA VAL A 108 -25.13 -12.02 10.37
C VAL A 108 -26.64 -11.87 10.45
N THR A 109 -27.36 -12.83 9.90
CA THR A 109 -28.82 -12.81 9.89
C THR A 109 -29.43 -14.06 10.52
N THR A 110 -30.53 -13.91 11.25
CA THR A 110 -31.31 -15.02 11.85
C THR A 110 -30.46 -16.08 12.58
N THR A 111 -29.33 -15.66 13.14
CA THR A 111 -28.36 -16.56 13.78
C THR A 111 -28.43 -16.44 15.29
N THR A 112 -28.35 -17.57 15.99
CA THR A 112 -28.44 -17.62 17.46
C THR A 112 -27.15 -18.12 18.09
N ASN A 113 -26.87 -17.75 19.35
CA ASN A 113 -25.65 -18.14 20.07
C ASN A 113 -24.38 -17.82 19.25
N PHE A 114 -24.35 -16.64 18.62
CA PHE A 114 -23.26 -16.19 17.77
C PHE A 114 -22.21 -15.46 18.61
N HIS A 115 -20.95 -15.90 18.57
CA HIS A 115 -19.87 -15.29 19.31
C HIS A 115 -18.82 -14.75 18.33
N PHE A 116 -18.57 -13.43 18.38
CA PHE A 116 -17.64 -12.74 17.50
C PHE A 116 -16.72 -11.86 18.33
N TYR A 117 -15.48 -12.29 18.54
CA TYR A 117 -14.54 -11.60 19.43
C TYR A 117 -13.10 -11.82 18.98
N HIS A 118 -12.18 -10.96 19.41
CA HIS A 118 -10.75 -11.04 19.07
C HIS A 118 -10.46 -11.03 17.57
N ASN A 119 -11.33 -10.46 16.75
CA ASN A 119 -11.06 -10.24 15.34
C ASN A 119 -10.48 -8.84 15.13
N SER A 120 -9.71 -8.66 14.06
CA SER A 120 -9.20 -7.35 13.62
C SER A 120 -9.94 -6.90 12.37
N LEU A 121 -10.82 -5.91 12.51
CA LEU A 121 -11.65 -5.37 11.44
C LEU A 121 -11.03 -4.09 10.91
N ILE A 122 -10.67 -4.12 9.63
CA ILE A 122 -9.94 -3.04 8.97
C ILE A 122 -10.76 -2.54 7.78
N ARG A 123 -11.28 -1.30 7.88
CA ARG A 123 -12.21 -0.72 6.90
C ARG A 123 -13.36 -1.67 6.57
N SER A 124 -13.79 -2.42 7.57
CA SER A 124 -14.84 -3.41 7.49
C SER A 124 -16.04 -2.97 8.28
N GLN A 125 -17.21 -3.34 7.79
CA GLN A 125 -18.48 -3.03 8.43
C GLN A 125 -19.15 -4.32 8.88
N ALA A 126 -19.80 -4.27 10.04
CA ALA A 126 -20.60 -5.36 10.56
C ALA A 126 -22.07 -4.97 10.51
N LEU A 127 -22.90 -5.86 9.99
CA LEU A 127 -24.35 -5.77 9.97
C LEU A 127 -24.92 -7.02 10.63
N SER A 128 -25.79 -6.84 11.60
CA SER A 128 -26.38 -7.97 12.34
C SER A 128 -27.82 -7.68 12.71
N ASP A 129 -28.72 -8.61 12.37
CA ASP A 129 -30.09 -8.66 12.89
C ASP A 129 -30.28 -9.73 13.98
N ALA A 130 -29.17 -10.38 14.38
CA ALA A 130 -29.17 -11.55 15.26
C ALA A 130 -30.13 -11.34 16.46
N PRO A 131 -31.23 -12.11 16.52
CA PRO A 131 -32.40 -11.73 17.30
C PRO A 131 -32.30 -12.07 18.78
N ASP A 132 -31.20 -12.69 19.23
CA ASP A 132 -31.08 -13.24 20.57
C ASP A 132 -30.13 -12.44 21.48
N ASN A 133 -30.41 -12.53 22.79
CA ASN A 133 -29.58 -11.91 23.84
C ASN A 133 -28.28 -12.68 24.11
N LYS A 134 -28.01 -13.75 23.35
CA LYS A 134 -26.81 -14.59 23.44
C LYS A 134 -25.80 -14.28 22.34
N THR A 135 -26.15 -13.43 21.38
CA THR A 135 -25.21 -12.95 20.39
C THR A 135 -24.25 -11.96 21.04
N LEU A 136 -22.97 -12.32 21.07
CA LEU A 136 -21.91 -11.56 21.70
C LEU A 136 -20.91 -11.09 20.64
N TRP A 137 -20.69 -9.78 20.59
CA TRP A 137 -19.65 -9.13 19.77
C TRP A 137 -18.40 -8.81 20.58
N ASP A 138 -18.24 -9.47 21.73
CA ASP A 138 -17.08 -9.38 22.60
C ASP A 138 -16.94 -10.66 23.44
N ASN A 139 -15.79 -10.84 24.10
CA ASN A 139 -15.56 -11.95 25.03
C ASN A 139 -15.57 -11.52 26.51
N GLY A 140 -16.18 -10.36 26.80
CA GLY A 140 -16.21 -9.78 28.14
C GLY A 140 -14.85 -9.27 28.64
N TYR A 141 -14.87 -8.61 29.81
CA TYR A 141 -13.66 -8.19 30.52
C TYR A 141 -13.04 -9.36 31.34
N PRO A 142 -11.70 -9.48 31.43
CA PRO A 142 -10.66 -8.64 30.83
C PRO A 142 -10.24 -9.10 29.43
N SER A 143 -10.94 -10.08 28.85
CA SER A 143 -10.56 -10.65 27.56
C SER A 143 -10.65 -9.63 26.42
N GLY A 144 -11.62 -8.72 26.47
CA GLY A 144 -11.91 -7.77 25.40
C GLY A 144 -12.75 -8.36 24.27
N GLY A 145 -13.02 -7.53 23.28
CA GLY A 145 -13.80 -7.81 22.08
C GLY A 145 -12.94 -7.76 20.83
N ASN A 146 -13.34 -6.97 19.85
CA ASN A 146 -12.70 -6.88 18.54
C ASN A 146 -11.94 -5.57 18.39
N PHE A 147 -10.94 -5.56 17.51
CA PHE A 147 -10.29 -4.33 17.07
C PHE A 147 -11.06 -3.75 15.88
N TRP A 148 -11.42 -2.48 15.96
CA TRP A 148 -12.14 -1.75 14.91
C TRP A 148 -11.27 -0.59 14.41
N SER A 149 -10.80 -0.65 13.17
CA SER A 149 -9.86 0.35 12.62
C SER A 149 -10.38 1.80 12.60
N ASP A 150 -11.70 1.97 12.63
CA ASP A 150 -12.40 3.24 12.66
C ASP A 150 -12.87 3.65 14.07
N TYR A 151 -12.58 2.85 15.11
CA TYR A 151 -12.94 3.16 16.50
C TYR A 151 -12.54 4.59 16.90
N TYR A 152 -11.32 4.98 16.55
CA TYR A 152 -10.77 6.31 16.82
C TYR A 152 -11.48 7.45 16.08
N LEU A 153 -12.12 7.16 14.94
CA LEU A 153 -12.87 8.15 14.15
C LEU A 153 -14.20 8.52 14.80
N TYR A 154 -14.84 7.56 15.48
CA TYR A 154 -16.10 7.79 16.19
C TYR A 154 -15.90 8.52 17.53
N PHE A 155 -14.69 8.47 18.09
CA PHE A 155 -14.38 9.00 19.41
C PHE A 155 -13.16 9.94 19.44
N PRO A 156 -13.14 11.01 18.61
CA PRO A 156 -11.95 11.88 18.45
C PRO A 156 -11.52 12.60 19.73
N ASN A 157 -12.45 12.78 20.69
CA ASN A 157 -12.21 13.51 21.94
C ASN A 157 -12.47 12.66 23.21
N GLY A 158 -12.71 11.36 23.10
CA GLY A 158 -13.03 10.57 24.29
C GLY A 158 -13.26 9.10 24.02
N GLY A 159 -12.22 8.32 24.29
CA GLY A 159 -12.20 6.85 24.30
C GLY A 159 -10.80 6.37 23.94
N MET A 160 -9.80 6.72 24.75
CA MET A 160 -8.43 6.24 24.51
C MET A 160 -7.97 5.57 25.78
N ASP A 161 -8.48 4.34 26.00
CA ASP A 161 -7.93 3.36 26.94
C ASP A 161 -7.27 4.04 28.14
N ARG A 162 -8.06 4.85 28.87
CA ARG A 162 -7.58 5.62 30.02
C ARG A 162 -7.92 4.90 31.31
N CYS A 163 -8.96 4.08 31.27
CA CYS A 163 -9.57 3.46 32.40
C CYS A 163 -9.64 1.94 32.16
N SER A 164 -9.78 1.18 33.25
CA SER A 164 -9.85 -0.27 33.20
C SER A 164 -11.04 -0.79 34.00
N GLY A 165 -11.12 -2.11 34.11
CA GLY A 165 -12.13 -2.83 34.87
C GLY A 165 -13.37 -3.17 34.05
N PRO A 166 -14.30 -3.98 34.60
CA PRO A 166 -15.48 -4.44 33.87
C PRO A 166 -16.41 -3.32 33.36
N SER A 167 -16.34 -2.13 33.96
CA SER A 167 -17.12 -0.96 33.54
C SER A 167 -16.27 0.13 32.88
N GLN A 168 -14.98 -0.11 32.67
CA GLN A 168 -14.04 0.84 32.05
C GLN A 168 -14.06 2.23 32.70
N SER A 169 -14.08 2.25 34.04
CA SER A 169 -14.23 3.47 34.85
C SER A 169 -13.14 3.65 35.92
N LEU A 170 -12.19 2.71 36.01
CA LEU A 170 -11.07 2.80 36.95
C LEU A 170 -9.91 3.55 36.30
N CYS A 171 -9.77 4.85 36.59
CA CYS A 171 -8.81 5.73 35.94
C CYS A 171 -7.81 6.36 36.93
N PRO A 172 -6.56 6.65 36.53
CA PRO A 172 -5.93 6.32 35.25
C PRO A 172 -5.31 4.91 35.28
N ALA A 173 -5.84 3.99 34.48
CA ALA A 173 -5.33 2.63 34.36
C ALA A 173 -5.73 2.05 33.02
N ALA A 174 -4.95 2.32 31.98
CA ALA A 174 -5.10 1.73 30.65
C ALA A 174 -4.83 0.22 30.68
N ASP A 175 -5.60 -0.58 29.94
CA ASP A 175 -5.47 -2.04 29.87
C ASP A 175 -5.56 -2.61 28.43
N GLY A 176 -5.68 -1.77 27.41
CA GLY A 176 -5.80 -2.19 26.02
C GLY A 176 -7.24 -2.35 25.53
N ILE A 177 -8.22 -2.08 26.38
CA ILE A 177 -9.65 -2.06 26.05
C ILE A 177 -10.13 -0.60 25.97
N GLY A 178 -11.02 -0.33 25.03
CA GLY A 178 -11.58 1.00 24.83
C GLY A 178 -12.59 1.36 25.92
N ASP A 179 -12.48 2.58 26.45
CA ASP A 179 -13.36 3.08 27.51
C ASP A 179 -14.85 3.14 27.11
N LYS A 180 -15.14 3.08 25.80
CA LYS A 180 -16.50 3.17 25.24
C LYS A 180 -16.82 1.95 24.37
N PRO A 181 -18.05 1.43 24.44
CA PRO A 181 -18.53 0.42 23.49
C PRO A 181 -18.44 0.91 22.04
N TYR A 182 -18.16 -0.02 21.13
CA TYR A 182 -18.33 0.20 19.69
C TYR A 182 -19.71 -0.31 19.26
N ASN A 183 -20.48 0.57 18.61
CA ASN A 183 -21.84 0.24 18.19
C ASN A 183 -21.82 -0.41 16.80
N ILE A 184 -22.25 -1.67 16.72
CA ILE A 184 -22.50 -2.35 15.44
C ILE A 184 -23.88 -1.92 14.91
N THR A 185 -24.88 -1.91 15.78
CA THR A 185 -26.19 -1.31 15.53
C THR A 185 -26.57 -0.42 16.72
N ASN A 186 -27.79 0.10 16.73
CA ASN A 186 -28.31 0.85 17.88
C ASN A 186 -28.53 0.00 19.15
N ILE A 187 -28.58 -1.33 19.02
CA ILE A 187 -28.80 -2.26 20.13
C ILE A 187 -27.70 -3.31 20.29
N ILE A 188 -26.94 -3.59 19.22
CA ILE A 188 -25.82 -4.53 19.23
C ILE A 188 -24.51 -3.75 19.34
N GLN A 189 -23.70 -4.10 20.33
CA GLN A 189 -22.45 -3.41 20.63
C GLN A 189 -21.36 -4.43 20.96
N ASP A 190 -20.14 -4.09 20.59
CA ASP A 190 -18.93 -4.64 21.20
C ASP A 190 -18.64 -3.77 22.42
N ARG A 191 -18.82 -4.33 23.62
CA ARG A 191 -18.70 -3.57 24.87
C ARG A 191 -17.26 -3.32 25.29
N TYR A 192 -16.33 -4.08 24.73
CA TYR A 192 -14.93 -4.06 25.13
C TYR A 192 -14.02 -4.00 23.91
N PRO A 193 -14.17 -3.00 23.02
CA PRO A 193 -13.40 -2.94 21.79
C PRO A 193 -11.92 -2.83 22.10
N LEU A 194 -11.08 -3.58 21.39
CA LEU A 194 -9.64 -3.53 21.57
C LEU A 194 -9.08 -2.26 20.91
N VAL A 195 -8.17 -1.57 21.61
CA VAL A 195 -7.49 -0.37 21.05
C VAL A 195 -6.21 -0.70 20.28
N ARG A 196 -5.88 -1.98 20.14
CA ARG A 196 -4.74 -2.43 19.33
C ARG A 196 -5.15 -3.58 18.43
N PHE A 197 -4.47 -3.67 17.29
CA PHE A 197 -4.63 -4.79 16.38
C PHE A 197 -4.43 -6.12 17.11
N TYR A 198 -5.36 -7.06 16.92
CA TYR A 198 -5.27 -8.39 17.52
C TYR A 198 -4.38 -9.29 16.67
N ALA A 199 -3.10 -9.37 17.06
CA ALA A 199 -2.00 -9.91 16.24
C ALA A 199 -1.91 -11.44 16.15
N LEU A 200 -2.99 -12.18 16.43
CA LEU A 200 -3.03 -13.63 16.19
C LEU A 200 -3.54 -14.00 14.79
N GLY A 201 -4.27 -13.09 14.12
CA GLY A 201 -4.68 -13.26 12.73
C GLY A 201 -3.54 -12.97 11.75
N PRO A 202 -3.62 -13.49 10.50
CA PRO A 202 -2.62 -13.21 9.48
C PRO A 202 -2.66 -11.73 9.08
N ASN A 203 -1.49 -11.08 8.97
CA ASN A 203 -1.41 -9.76 8.35
C ASN A 203 -1.61 -9.91 6.83
N VAL A 204 -2.76 -9.47 6.32
CA VAL A 204 -3.20 -9.72 4.93
C VAL A 204 -3.46 -8.46 4.11
N LEU A 205 -3.47 -7.28 4.74
CA LEU A 205 -3.75 -6.04 4.03
C LEU A 205 -2.43 -5.34 3.74
N ALA A 206 -2.24 -4.95 2.48
CA ALA A 206 -1.08 -4.17 2.10
C ALA A 206 -1.13 -2.75 2.68
N PRO A 207 0.03 -2.11 2.90
CA PRO A 207 0.09 -0.70 3.21
C PRO A 207 -0.66 0.15 2.19
N ARG A 208 -1.25 1.24 2.66
CA ARG A 208 -2.00 2.20 1.84
C ARG A 208 -1.33 3.56 1.77
N TRP A 209 -1.55 4.21 0.64
CA TRP A 209 -1.09 5.58 0.41
C TRP A 209 -2.14 6.58 0.88
N PRO A 210 -1.76 7.64 1.62
CA PRO A 210 -2.67 8.71 1.95
C PRO A 210 -3.02 9.55 0.72
N THR A 211 -4.20 10.18 0.74
CA THR A 211 -4.65 11.10 -0.32
C THR A 211 -4.56 12.54 0.21
N PRO A 212 -3.90 13.48 -0.50
CA PRO A 212 -3.20 13.30 -1.77
C PRO A 212 -1.86 12.56 -1.63
N VAL A 213 -1.55 11.70 -2.62
CA VAL A 213 -0.26 11.02 -2.72
C VAL A 213 0.70 11.87 -3.55
N ASN A 214 1.91 12.11 -3.07
CA ASN A 214 2.88 12.98 -3.74
C ASN A 214 4.25 12.30 -3.83
N MET A 215 4.94 12.55 -4.95
CA MET A 215 6.36 12.27 -5.13
C MET A 215 7.00 13.40 -5.92
N ASN A 216 8.16 13.85 -5.46
CA ASN A 216 8.91 14.95 -6.04
C ASN A 216 10.35 14.51 -6.37
N ALA A 217 10.95 15.16 -7.36
CA ALA A 217 12.37 15.05 -7.67
C ALA A 217 13.06 16.39 -7.41
N THR A 218 14.23 16.32 -6.79
CA THR A 218 15.14 17.44 -6.56
C THR A 218 16.54 17.05 -7.00
N GLN A 219 17.46 18.03 -7.07
CA GLN A 219 18.86 17.79 -7.48
C GLN A 219 18.95 17.02 -8.81
N VAL A 220 18.08 17.36 -9.77
CA VAL A 220 17.99 16.67 -11.06
C VAL A 220 19.20 17.02 -11.92
N GLY A 221 20.20 16.15 -11.90
CA GLY A 221 21.41 16.23 -12.69
C GLY A 221 21.42 15.27 -13.89
N PRO A 222 22.43 15.34 -14.76
CA PRO A 222 22.50 14.51 -15.96
C PRO A 222 22.54 13.01 -15.70
N THR A 223 22.97 12.58 -14.50
CA THR A 223 23.16 11.15 -14.16
C THR A 223 22.59 10.76 -12.79
N SER A 224 21.93 11.69 -12.10
CA SER A 224 21.37 11.44 -10.77
C SER A 224 20.23 12.39 -10.45
N LEU A 225 19.38 12.00 -9.52
CA LEU A 225 18.35 12.84 -8.93
C LEU A 225 17.95 12.30 -7.56
N THR A 226 17.35 13.14 -6.72
CA THR A 226 16.86 12.76 -5.40
C THR A 226 15.35 12.77 -5.39
N LEU A 227 14.75 11.62 -5.10
CA LEU A 227 13.32 11.42 -4.97
C LEU A 227 12.89 11.59 -3.52
N THR A 228 11.72 12.19 -3.30
CA THR A 228 11.04 12.24 -2.00
C THR A 228 9.57 11.92 -2.19
N TRP A 229 8.94 11.19 -1.26
CA TRP A 229 7.53 10.78 -1.37
C TRP A 229 6.79 10.88 -0.04
N THR A 230 5.46 10.93 -0.11
CA THR A 230 4.59 10.88 1.07
C THR A 230 4.74 9.54 1.80
N LYS A 231 4.75 9.52 3.14
CA LYS A 231 4.81 8.26 3.90
C LYS A 231 3.52 7.43 3.74
N ALA A 232 3.63 6.14 3.44
CA ALA A 232 2.52 5.18 3.47
C ALA A 232 2.07 4.88 4.92
N ARG A 233 0.87 4.31 5.06
CA ARG A 233 0.29 3.89 6.35
C ARG A 233 -0.11 2.43 6.30
N ASP A 234 -0.01 1.77 7.44
CA ASP A 234 -0.39 0.38 7.64
C ASP A 234 -0.91 0.24 9.08
N GLU A 235 -1.84 -0.67 9.32
CA GLU A 235 -2.44 -0.91 10.63
C GLU A 235 -1.45 -1.53 11.63
N LEU A 236 -0.44 -2.26 11.14
CA LEU A 236 0.66 -2.79 11.94
C LEU A 236 1.93 -1.96 11.75
N ALA A 237 2.52 -2.01 10.55
CA ALA A 237 3.72 -1.26 10.22
C ALA A 237 4.08 -1.37 8.73
N VAL A 238 4.50 -0.25 8.15
CA VAL A 238 5.27 -0.25 6.90
C VAL A 238 6.70 -0.69 7.22
N THR A 239 7.16 -1.80 6.64
CA THR A 239 8.50 -2.38 6.86
C THR A 239 9.50 -1.93 5.81
N SER A 240 9.07 -1.73 4.56
CA SER A 240 9.94 -1.24 3.49
C SER A 240 9.21 -0.46 2.40
N TYR A 241 10.00 0.28 1.62
CA TYR A 241 9.59 0.88 0.35
C TYR A 241 10.38 0.26 -0.80
N LEU A 242 9.67 -0.19 -1.83
CA LEU A 242 10.22 -0.74 -3.05
C LEU A 242 10.23 0.36 -4.12
N LEU A 243 11.42 0.80 -4.52
CA LEU A 243 11.60 1.79 -5.58
C LEU A 243 11.76 1.07 -6.92
N TYR A 244 10.86 1.37 -7.84
CA TYR A 244 10.86 0.85 -9.18
C TYR A 244 11.14 1.93 -10.24
N GLN A 245 11.66 1.47 -11.37
CA GLN A 245 11.62 2.18 -12.65
C GLN A 245 10.53 1.56 -13.53
N GLY A 246 9.71 2.41 -14.15
CA GLY A 246 8.60 2.00 -15.02
C GLY A 246 7.25 2.56 -14.58
N ALA A 247 6.23 2.33 -15.40
CA ALA A 247 4.90 2.94 -15.24
C ALA A 247 3.79 1.93 -14.91
N ARG A 248 4.13 0.74 -14.42
CA ARG A 248 3.12 -0.27 -14.06
C ARG A 248 2.22 0.24 -12.96
N GLN A 249 0.96 -0.20 -13.00
CA GLN A 249 -0.02 0.17 -12.00
C GLN A 249 0.31 -0.39 -10.60
N CYS A 250 0.93 -1.57 -10.52
CA CYS A 250 1.45 -2.14 -9.28
C CYS A 250 2.91 -2.55 -9.48
N GLY A 251 3.74 -2.29 -8.48
CA GLY A 251 5.18 -2.46 -8.60
C GLY A 251 5.75 -1.59 -9.71
N GLY A 252 6.73 -2.11 -10.46
CA GLY A 252 7.23 -1.49 -11.67
C GLY A 252 7.96 -2.49 -12.55
N ASP A 253 8.52 -2.02 -13.66
CA ASP A 253 9.19 -2.89 -14.64
C ASP A 253 10.52 -3.44 -14.09
N GLN A 254 11.25 -2.60 -13.35
CA GLN A 254 12.53 -2.95 -12.74
C GLN A 254 12.58 -2.45 -11.30
N LEU A 255 12.85 -3.34 -10.35
CA LEU A 255 13.17 -2.95 -8.97
C LEU A 255 14.58 -2.35 -8.93
N ILE A 256 14.69 -1.11 -8.48
CA ILE A 256 15.97 -0.42 -8.27
C ILE A 256 16.55 -0.81 -6.92
N THR A 257 15.74 -0.70 -5.85
CA THR A 257 16.18 -0.97 -4.48
C THR A 257 14.99 -1.13 -3.53
N THR A 258 15.27 -1.69 -2.35
CA THR A 258 14.35 -1.78 -1.22
C THR A 258 14.92 -0.95 -0.06
N LEU A 259 14.10 -0.05 0.48
CA LEU A 259 14.45 0.91 1.52
C LEU A 259 13.68 0.56 2.81
N GLN A 260 14.20 0.96 3.96
CA GLN A 260 13.51 0.76 5.24
C GLN A 260 12.21 1.58 5.30
N GLY A 261 11.18 1.08 6.00
CA GLY A 261 9.84 1.66 6.06
C GLY A 261 9.74 3.03 6.78
N ASN A 262 10.83 3.48 7.39
CA ASN A 262 11.00 4.83 7.93
C ASN A 262 11.63 5.82 6.94
N THR A 263 12.04 5.38 5.75
CA THR A 263 12.73 6.20 4.74
C THR A 263 11.73 6.75 3.72
N THR A 264 11.78 8.07 3.47
CA THR A 264 10.90 8.75 2.48
C THR A 264 11.68 9.58 1.46
N SER A 265 12.97 9.27 1.28
CA SER A 265 13.88 9.93 0.34
C SER A 265 14.92 8.95 -0.19
N TYR A 266 15.30 9.09 -1.46
CA TYR A 266 16.37 8.28 -2.06
C TYR A 266 17.03 8.99 -3.25
N THR A 267 18.36 8.94 -3.33
CA THR A 267 19.12 9.45 -4.47
C THR A 267 19.37 8.34 -5.49
N VAL A 268 18.73 8.46 -6.65
CA VAL A 268 18.96 7.58 -7.80
C VAL A 268 20.22 8.07 -8.52
N THR A 269 21.13 7.14 -8.83
CA THR A 269 22.38 7.40 -9.55
C THR A 269 22.49 6.49 -10.77
N GLY A 270 23.47 6.74 -11.65
CA GLY A 270 23.69 5.93 -12.86
C GLY A 270 22.68 6.18 -13.99
N LEU A 271 21.97 7.30 -13.96
CA LEU A 271 21.04 7.70 -15.01
C LEU A 271 21.79 8.17 -16.27
N SER A 272 21.11 8.13 -17.40
CA SER A 272 21.60 8.69 -18.67
C SER A 272 21.06 10.10 -18.87
N SER A 273 21.89 11.01 -19.38
CA SER A 273 21.53 12.40 -19.63
C SER A 273 20.48 12.55 -20.72
N GLY A 274 19.60 13.55 -20.63
CA GLY A 274 18.57 13.81 -21.64
C GLY A 274 17.55 12.68 -21.80
N THR A 275 17.42 11.82 -20.77
CA THR A 275 16.57 10.63 -20.80
C THR A 275 15.41 10.82 -19.83
N THR A 276 14.21 10.47 -20.29
CA THR A 276 13.01 10.48 -19.45
C THR A 276 12.87 9.16 -18.70
N TYR A 277 12.66 9.27 -17.40
CA TYR A 277 12.45 8.16 -16.48
C TYR A 277 11.07 8.29 -15.83
N VAL A 278 10.46 7.14 -15.52
CA VAL A 278 9.31 7.06 -14.63
C VAL A 278 9.75 6.28 -13.40
N PHE A 279 9.65 6.90 -12.24
CA PHE A 279 9.93 6.26 -10.95
C PHE A 279 8.63 6.03 -10.21
N LYS A 280 8.60 4.95 -9.44
CA LYS A 280 7.44 4.58 -8.66
C LYS A 280 7.85 3.96 -7.34
N ILE A 281 7.11 4.26 -6.28
CA ILE A 281 7.28 3.62 -4.97
C ILE A 281 6.08 2.74 -4.68
N GLU A 282 6.32 1.54 -4.19
CA GLU A 282 5.33 0.76 -3.44
C GLU A 282 5.83 0.56 -2.00
N ALA A 283 4.91 0.40 -1.06
CA ALA A 283 5.20 0.12 0.34
C ALA A 283 4.91 -1.36 0.63
N SER A 284 5.64 -1.96 1.56
CA SER A 284 5.35 -3.31 2.04
C SER A 284 5.38 -3.39 3.55
N ASP A 285 4.79 -4.45 4.09
CA ASP A 285 4.65 -4.70 5.52
C ASP A 285 5.39 -5.98 5.97
N SER A 286 5.18 -6.39 7.22
CA SER A 286 5.75 -7.62 7.79
C SER A 286 5.01 -8.89 7.36
N GLY A 287 3.80 -8.76 6.82
CA GLY A 287 3.02 -9.87 6.23
C GLY A 287 3.48 -10.26 4.83
N GLY A 288 4.40 -9.47 4.24
CA GLY A 288 4.84 -9.63 2.86
C GLY A 288 3.85 -9.04 1.86
N ASN A 289 2.86 -8.27 2.32
CA ASN A 289 1.90 -7.60 1.47
C ASN A 289 2.56 -6.35 0.87
N VAL A 290 2.35 -6.11 -0.41
CA VAL A 290 2.90 -4.97 -1.15
C VAL A 290 1.75 -4.12 -1.67
N SER A 291 1.85 -2.80 -1.46
CA SER A 291 0.87 -1.84 -1.95
C SER A 291 0.81 -1.84 -3.48
N CYS A 292 -0.27 -1.30 -3.99
CA CYS A 292 -0.37 -0.90 -5.38
C CYS A 292 -0.76 0.59 -5.44
N LEU A 293 -0.62 1.20 -6.62
CA LEU A 293 -0.98 2.60 -6.87
C LEU A 293 -0.18 3.60 -6.02
N GLY A 294 1.02 3.22 -5.59
CA GLY A 294 1.91 4.17 -4.95
C GLY A 294 2.38 5.29 -5.89
N PRO A 295 2.98 6.35 -5.32
CA PRO A 295 3.26 7.57 -6.05
C PRO A 295 4.23 7.29 -7.19
N SER A 296 3.97 7.93 -8.32
CA SER A 296 4.76 7.82 -9.54
C SER A 296 5.14 9.20 -10.04
N LEU A 297 6.35 9.35 -10.53
CA LEU A 297 6.88 10.60 -11.05
C LEU A 297 7.63 10.37 -12.36
N GLN A 298 7.22 11.09 -13.40
CA GLN A 298 7.97 11.20 -14.65
C GLN A 298 8.94 12.38 -14.57
N VAL A 299 10.21 12.14 -14.86
CA VAL A 299 11.27 13.16 -14.80
C VAL A 299 12.26 12.96 -15.93
N THR A 300 12.69 14.06 -16.55
CA THR A 300 13.70 14.05 -17.62
C THR A 300 15.01 14.62 -17.08
N THR A 301 16.08 13.84 -17.17
CA THR A 301 17.42 14.32 -16.80
C THR A 301 17.89 15.38 -17.80
N PRO A 302 18.56 16.46 -17.35
CA PRO A 302 19.15 17.42 -18.27
C PRO A 302 20.18 16.74 -19.17
N SER A 303 20.28 17.21 -20.41
CA SER A 303 21.34 16.76 -21.31
C SER A 303 22.67 17.40 -20.92
N TRP A 304 23.80 16.72 -21.16
CA TRP A 304 25.13 17.31 -20.96
C TRP A 304 25.35 18.60 -21.76
N LEU A 305 24.64 18.73 -22.88
CA LEU A 305 24.76 19.85 -23.80
C LEU A 305 23.91 21.08 -23.40
N GLN A 306 23.05 20.97 -22.39
CA GLN A 306 22.18 22.06 -21.95
C GLN A 306 22.76 22.96 -20.85
N ILE A 307 23.93 22.63 -20.28
CA ILE A 307 24.48 23.35 -19.11
C ILE A 307 25.44 24.51 -19.49
N TYR A 308 25.79 24.70 -20.76
CA TYR A 308 26.71 25.79 -21.17
C TYR A 308 26.01 26.95 -21.87
N TRP A 309 25.33 27.81 -21.10
CA TRP A 309 25.19 29.22 -21.44
C TRP A 309 25.70 30.07 -20.28
N PHE A 310 26.98 29.96 -19.95
CA PHE A 310 27.64 31.12 -19.35
C PHE A 310 27.75 32.15 -20.46
N PHE A 311 26.89 33.17 -20.43
CA PHE A 311 27.18 34.41 -21.12
C PHE A 311 28.52 34.90 -20.61
N ILE A 312 29.57 34.73 -21.41
CA ILE A 312 30.80 35.51 -21.21
C ILE A 312 30.43 36.89 -21.76
N PRO A 313 30.21 37.93 -20.94
CA PRO A 313 30.13 39.27 -21.47
C PRO A 313 31.50 39.57 -22.08
N ILE A 314 31.58 39.66 -23.40
CA ILE A 314 32.73 40.26 -24.05
C ILE A 314 32.49 41.76 -23.97
N PRO A 315 33.26 42.55 -23.19
CA PRO A 315 33.25 43.99 -23.35
C PRO A 315 33.89 44.30 -24.70
N ILE A 316 33.09 44.43 -25.76
CA ILE A 316 33.55 44.91 -27.05
C ILE A 316 33.59 46.43 -26.97
N ALA A 317 34.76 46.98 -26.69
CA ALA A 317 35.05 48.38 -26.95
C ALA A 317 35.20 48.57 -28.47
N GLY A 318 34.07 48.89 -29.12
CA GLY A 318 34.05 49.36 -30.51
C GLY A 318 34.04 48.25 -31.57
N VAL A 319 33.11 48.40 -32.51
CA VAL A 319 32.94 47.67 -33.78
C VAL A 319 32.15 46.36 -33.70
N ALA A 320 30.94 46.44 -34.27
CA ALA A 320 29.99 45.36 -34.41
C ALA A 320 30.48 44.28 -35.39
N SER A 321 30.39 43.02 -34.99
CA SER A 321 30.31 41.85 -35.87
C SER A 321 29.72 40.68 -35.09
N ALA A 322 28.44 40.38 -35.30
CA ALA A 322 27.83 39.16 -34.79
C ALA A 322 28.10 38.03 -35.79
N ILE A 323 28.99 37.09 -35.46
CA ILE A 323 29.11 35.83 -36.20
C ILE A 323 28.28 34.79 -35.45
N ALA A 324 27.12 34.44 -36.00
CA ALA A 324 26.40 33.23 -35.61
C ALA A 324 27.08 32.04 -36.32
N VAL A 325 27.69 31.13 -35.56
CA VAL A 325 28.18 29.84 -36.08
C VAL A 325 27.14 28.77 -35.72
N PRO A 326 26.37 28.23 -36.68
CA PRO A 326 25.57 27.04 -36.43
C PRO A 326 26.53 25.84 -36.49
N SER A 327 26.88 25.25 -35.34
CA SER A 327 27.48 23.91 -35.32
C SER A 327 26.38 22.86 -35.12
N LEU A 328 25.80 22.43 -36.23
CA LEU A 328 25.04 21.18 -36.31
C LEU A 328 26.04 20.02 -36.37
N LEU A 329 26.36 19.41 -35.23
CA LEU A 329 27.05 18.12 -35.20
C LEU A 329 26.32 17.14 -34.29
N ARG A 330 25.39 16.40 -34.91
CA ARG A 330 24.80 15.17 -34.37
C ARG A 330 25.87 14.09 -34.44
N SER A 331 26.45 13.66 -33.32
CA SER A 331 27.21 12.41 -33.28
C SER A 331 27.25 11.80 -31.88
N ARG A 332 26.77 10.55 -31.81
CA ARG A 332 26.97 9.62 -30.71
C ARG A 332 28.46 9.28 -30.69
N HIS A 333 29.19 9.56 -29.61
CA HIS A 333 30.24 8.71 -29.02
C HIS A 333 31.04 9.46 -27.92
N ARG A 334 31.46 8.71 -26.90
CA ARG A 334 32.00 9.12 -25.59
C ARG A 334 33.33 9.92 -25.58
N ASN A 335 33.88 10.34 -26.72
CA ASN A 335 35.22 10.95 -26.78
C ASN A 335 35.24 12.50 -26.94
N LEU A 336 34.07 13.15 -26.91
CA LEU A 336 33.93 14.59 -27.15
C LEU A 336 34.62 15.50 -26.12
N ALA A 337 34.79 15.09 -24.85
CA ALA A 337 35.42 15.96 -23.85
C ALA A 337 36.87 16.34 -24.22
N ARG A 338 37.66 15.42 -24.78
CA ARG A 338 39.04 15.70 -25.22
C ARG A 338 39.09 16.52 -26.50
N THR A 339 38.18 16.28 -27.44
CA THR A 339 38.13 17.01 -28.71
C THR A 339 37.59 18.43 -28.54
N ILE A 340 36.62 18.65 -27.65
CA ILE A 340 36.05 19.98 -27.36
C ILE A 340 37.10 20.89 -26.72
N ILE A 341 37.88 20.38 -25.76
CA ILE A 341 39.00 21.12 -25.14
C ILE A 341 40.07 21.44 -26.20
N PHE A 342 40.39 20.50 -27.08
CA PHE A 342 41.38 20.72 -28.15
C PHE A 342 40.97 21.82 -29.13
N VAL A 343 39.70 21.84 -29.56
CA VAL A 343 39.20 22.82 -30.54
C VAL A 343 39.08 24.23 -29.93
N THR A 344 38.67 24.34 -28.66
CA THR A 344 38.61 25.63 -27.96
C THR A 344 40.00 26.19 -27.66
N VAL A 345 40.98 25.36 -27.28
CA VAL A 345 42.38 25.81 -27.12
C VAL A 345 42.98 26.26 -28.45
N LEU A 346 42.74 25.53 -29.56
CA LEU A 346 43.27 25.92 -30.87
C LEU A 346 42.73 27.25 -31.37
N SER A 347 41.43 27.52 -31.15
CA SER A 347 40.78 28.76 -31.59
C SER A 347 41.18 29.96 -30.72
N VAL A 348 41.44 29.77 -29.43
CA VAL A 348 42.01 30.80 -28.55
C VAL A 348 43.47 31.11 -28.91
N VAL A 349 44.29 30.09 -29.23
CA VAL A 349 45.68 30.27 -29.67
C VAL A 349 45.75 30.97 -31.03
N ALA A 350 44.87 30.62 -31.98
CA ALA A 350 44.80 31.28 -33.29
C ALA A 350 44.36 32.76 -33.16
N ALA A 351 43.42 33.08 -32.27
CA ALA A 351 43.01 34.45 -31.99
C ALA A 351 44.12 35.28 -31.32
N LEU A 352 44.88 34.68 -30.38
CA LEU A 352 46.08 35.30 -29.77
C LEU A 352 47.18 35.54 -30.82
N PHE A 353 47.39 34.62 -31.76
CA PHE A 353 48.37 34.77 -32.83
C PHE A 353 47.99 35.91 -33.79
N TYR A 354 46.72 35.99 -34.19
CA TYR A 354 46.22 37.11 -35.01
C TYR A 354 46.32 38.47 -34.28
N TYR A 355 46.05 38.50 -32.97
CA TYR A 355 46.16 39.72 -32.17
C TYR A 355 47.62 40.20 -32.02
N LEU A 356 48.57 39.29 -31.80
CA LEU A 356 50.00 39.60 -31.74
C LEU A 356 50.56 40.08 -33.08
N VAL A 357 50.15 39.47 -34.20
CA VAL A 357 50.54 39.92 -35.55
C VAL A 357 49.96 41.30 -35.86
N SER A 358 48.74 41.60 -35.40
CA SER A 358 48.11 42.91 -35.59
C SER A 358 48.77 44.01 -34.75
N ILE A 359 49.32 43.71 -33.57
CA ILE A 359 50.05 44.67 -32.74
C ILE A 359 51.46 44.94 -33.31
N CYS A 360 52.14 43.93 -33.86
CA CYS A 360 53.45 44.11 -34.49
C CYS A 360 53.40 44.78 -35.87
N GLY A 361 52.28 44.73 -36.58
CA GLY A 361 52.09 45.40 -37.88
C GLY A 361 51.86 46.92 -37.80
N LEU A 362 51.61 47.46 -36.60
CA LEU A 362 51.38 48.89 -36.36
C LEU A 362 52.65 49.64 -35.87
N ALA A 363 53.80 48.96 -35.81
CA ALA A 363 55.09 49.54 -35.47
C ALA A 363 56.10 49.33 -36.61
N LYS A 364 55.89 49.99 -37.75
CA LYS A 364 56.93 50.32 -38.73
C LYS A 364 56.52 51.50 -39.59
#